data_AF-A0A821JGE4-F1
#
_entry.id   AF-A0A821JGE4-F1
#
_cell.length_a   1.000
_cell.length_b   1.000
_cell.length_c   1.000
_cell.angle_alpha   90.00
_cell.angle_beta   90.00
_cell.angle_gamma   90.00
#
_symmetry.space_group_name_H-M   'P 1'
#
loop_
_entity.id
_entity.type
_entity.pdbx_description
1 polymer ?
#
loop_
_entity_poly.entity_id
_entity_poly.type
_entity_poly.pdbx_seq_one_letter_code
_entity_poly.pdbx_strand_id
1 'polypeptide(L)'
;YTTTGPVEALLSSAGVLQTFEKYFEYEHLWCGCGIRNVHFLGTLGDWQLLRKKTEELKNFTLKDHVGEFSEYLDGVLPIIDKFISTYQGNVDNDFWDHIFDYTHVQKPGPSG
;
A
#
# COMPACT_ATOMS: atom_id res chain seq x y z
N TYR A 1 -6.29 23.73 30.00
CA TYR A 1 -5.71 22.42 29.65
C TYR A 1 -6.67 21.75 28.69
N THR A 2 -6.36 21.76 27.39
CA THR A 2 -7.17 21.04 26.40
C THR A 2 -6.36 19.82 26.01
N THR A 3 -6.50 18.74 26.78
CA THR A 3 -5.79 17.47 26.57
C THR A 3 -6.54 16.58 25.56
N THR A 4 -7.14 17.19 24.55
CA THR A 4 -8.00 16.57 23.51
C THR A 4 -7.30 16.62 22.14
N GLY A 5 -5.98 16.79 22.09
CA GLY A 5 -5.23 16.92 20.83
C GLY A 5 -4.34 15.71 20.54
N PRO A 6 -3.32 15.44 21.37
CA PRO A 6 -2.27 14.47 21.00
C PRO A 6 -2.60 13.02 21.35
N VAL A 7 -3.18 12.78 22.53
CA VAL A 7 -3.44 11.41 23.03
C VAL A 7 -4.54 10.72 22.24
N GLU A 8 -5.61 11.45 21.89
CA GLU A 8 -6.71 10.91 21.09
C GLU A 8 -6.27 10.59 19.65
N ALA A 9 -5.42 11.43 19.06
CA ALA A 9 -4.82 11.15 17.75
C ALA A 9 -3.95 9.89 17.77
N LEU A 10 -3.11 9.73 18.81
CA LEU A 10 -2.28 8.53 19.01
C LEU A 10 -3.14 7.27 19.13
N LEU A 11 -4.18 7.31 19.97
CA LEU A 11 -5.10 6.18 20.14
C LEU A 11 -5.85 5.83 18.85
N SER A 12 -6.26 6.84 18.07
CA SER A 12 -6.90 6.63 16.76
C SER A 12 -5.95 5.94 15.78
N SER A 13 -4.70 6.42 15.65
CA SER A 13 -3.69 5.81 14.79
C SER A 13 -3.36 4.38 15.23
N ALA A 14 -3.17 4.16 16.53
CA ALA A 14 -2.89 2.83 17.08
C ALA A 14 -4.05 1.86 16.82
N GLY A 15 -5.30 2.30 16.98
CA GLY A 15 -6.48 1.47 16.71
C GLY A 15 -6.61 1.09 15.23
N VAL A 16 -6.28 2.01 14.32
CA VAL A 16 -6.21 1.72 12.87
C VAL A 16 -5.13 0.68 12.59
N LEU A 17 -3.89 0.90 13.07
CA LEU A 17 -2.77 -0.02 12.86
C LEU A 17 -3.04 -1.42 13.45
N GLN A 18 -3.61 -1.49 14.66
CA GLN A 18 -3.99 -2.74 15.30
C GLN A 18 -5.05 -3.53 14.51
N THR A 19 -5.94 -2.82 13.80
CA THR A 19 -6.92 -3.48 12.92
C THR A 19 -6.25 -4.12 11.71
N PHE A 20 -5.20 -3.50 11.17
CA PHE A 20 -4.46 -4.01 10.03
C PHE A 20 -3.42 -5.08 10.38
N GLU A 21 -2.98 -5.15 11.64
CA GLU A 21 -1.99 -6.12 12.12
C GLU A 21 -2.30 -7.56 11.69
N LYS A 22 -3.58 -7.96 11.78
CA LYS A 22 -4.04 -9.32 11.41
C LYS A 22 -3.97 -9.63 9.91
N TYR A 23 -3.77 -8.63 9.07
CA TYR A 23 -3.67 -8.77 7.61
C TYR A 23 -2.21 -8.75 7.13
N PHE A 24 -1.25 -8.51 8.02
CA PHE A 24 0.17 -8.50 7.71
C PHE A 24 0.87 -9.70 8.35
N GLU A 25 0.84 -10.85 7.66
CA GLU A 25 1.73 -11.98 7.98
C GLU A 25 2.97 -11.89 7.09
N TYR A 26 4.12 -11.57 7.69
CA TYR A 26 5.42 -11.61 7.01
C TYR A 26 5.91 -13.07 6.94
N GLU A 27 5.38 -13.83 6.00
CA GLU A 27 5.98 -15.10 5.62
C GLU A 27 7.18 -14.87 4.68
N HIS A 28 8.12 -15.81 4.66
CA HIS A 28 9.29 -15.75 3.78
C HIS A 28 8.85 -15.98 2.32
N LEU A 29 8.45 -14.92 1.62
CA LEU A 29 8.00 -15.01 0.23
C LEU A 29 9.18 -15.34 -0.71
N TRP A 30 9.22 -16.57 -1.22
CA TRP A 30 10.06 -16.97 -2.36
C TRP A 30 9.32 -16.66 -3.66
N CYS A 31 9.36 -15.39 -4.11
CA CYS A 31 8.69 -14.98 -5.33
C CYS A 31 9.63 -15.03 -6.54
N GLY A 32 9.63 -16.14 -7.28
CA GLY A 32 10.41 -16.29 -8.52
C GLY A 32 9.66 -15.89 -9.80
N CYS A 33 8.35 -15.71 -9.73
CA CYS A 33 7.49 -15.39 -10.86
C CYS A 33 6.32 -14.51 -10.38
N GLY A 34 5.98 -13.46 -11.13
CA GLY A 34 4.88 -12.55 -10.79
C GLY A 34 3.50 -13.20 -10.87
N ILE A 35 2.43 -12.38 -10.84
CA ILE A 35 1.06 -12.89 -10.79
C ILE A 35 0.57 -13.19 -12.21
N ARG A 36 0.72 -14.45 -12.63
CA ARG A 36 0.30 -14.91 -13.97
C ARG A 36 -1.21 -14.81 -14.24
N ASN A 37 -2.05 -14.75 -13.21
CA ASN A 37 -3.50 -14.57 -13.37
C ASN A 37 -4.11 -13.88 -12.14
N VAL A 38 -4.61 -12.66 -12.32
CA VAL A 38 -5.28 -11.92 -11.26
C VAL A 38 -6.78 -11.91 -11.52
N HIS A 39 -7.55 -12.55 -10.64
CA HIS A 39 -9.00 -12.43 -10.64
C HIS A 39 -9.44 -11.38 -9.63
N PHE A 40 -9.92 -10.25 -10.13
CA PHE A 40 -10.46 -9.21 -9.29
C PHE A 40 -11.96 -9.45 -9.07
N LEU A 41 -12.37 -9.64 -7.80
CA LEU A 41 -13.76 -9.93 -7.44
C LEU A 41 -14.63 -8.69 -7.16
N GLY A 42 -14.02 -7.50 -7.19
CA GLY A 42 -14.69 -6.22 -6.90
C GLY A 42 -15.23 -5.52 -8.14
N THR A 43 -15.74 -4.30 -7.95
CA THR A 43 -16.11 -3.37 -9.02
C THR A 43 -15.08 -2.25 -9.16
N LEU A 44 -15.07 -1.53 -10.28
CA LEU A 44 -14.23 -0.34 -10.45
C LEU A 44 -14.43 0.69 -9.32
N GLY A 45 -15.67 0.85 -8.85
CA GLY A 45 -16.00 1.75 -7.74
C GLY A 45 -15.35 1.34 -6.42
N ASP A 46 -15.24 0.03 -6.16
CA ASP A 46 -14.58 -0.48 -4.96
C ASP A 46 -13.09 -0.16 -4.96
N TRP A 47 -12.42 -0.28 -6.11
CA TRP A 47 -10.98 0.03 -6.23
C TRP A 47 -10.71 1.54 -6.15
N GLN A 48 -11.60 2.37 -6.71
CA GLN A 48 -11.53 3.83 -6.55
C GLN A 48 -11.74 4.24 -5.08
N LEU A 49 -12.70 3.62 -4.40
CA LEU A 49 -12.94 3.86 -2.98
C LEU A 49 -11.75 3.41 -2.13
N LEU A 50 -11.17 2.24 -2.44
CA LEU A 50 -9.99 1.72 -1.77
C LEU A 50 -8.82 2.69 -1.91
N ARG A 51 -8.51 3.14 -3.13
CA ARG A 51 -7.46 4.13 -3.39
C ARG A 51 -7.63 5.39 -2.54
N LYS A 52 -8.85 5.96 -2.54
CA LYS A 52 -9.16 7.16 -1.76
C LYS A 52 -8.95 6.93 -0.26
N LYS A 53 -9.44 5.81 0.27
CA LYS A 53 -9.27 5.46 1.69
C LYS A 53 -7.80 5.24 2.04
N THR A 54 -7.03 4.61 1.17
CA THR A 54 -5.58 4.42 1.34
C THR A 54 -4.84 5.75 1.38
N GLU A 55 -5.24 6.72 0.57
CA GLU A 55 -4.70 8.08 0.63
C GLU A 55 -5.06 8.80 1.94
N GLU A 56 -6.31 8.66 2.40
CA GLU A 56 -6.75 9.20 3.69
C GLU A 56 -6.02 8.58 4.89
N LEU A 57 -5.52 7.34 4.78
CA LEU A 57 -4.74 6.68 5.83
C LEU A 57 -3.45 7.43 6.19
N LYS A 58 -2.89 8.21 5.26
CA LYS A 58 -1.71 9.05 5.53
C LYS A 58 -1.93 10.08 6.63
N ASN A 59 -3.18 10.49 6.84
CA ASN A 59 -3.54 11.43 7.92
C ASN A 59 -3.43 10.81 9.31
N PHE A 60 -3.37 9.47 9.40
CA PHE A 60 -3.23 8.73 10.65
C PHE A 60 -1.77 8.39 10.96
N THR A 61 -0.81 8.86 10.15
CA THR A 61 0.61 8.66 10.45
C THR A 61 1.02 9.53 11.65
N LEU A 62 1.65 8.90 12.65
CA LEU A 62 2.12 9.60 13.85
C LEU A 62 3.22 10.60 13.48
N LYS A 63 3.15 11.82 14.05
CA LYS A 63 4.09 12.94 13.77
C LYS A 63 5.56 12.61 14.03
N ASP A 64 5.84 11.60 14.86
CA ASP A 64 7.20 11.18 15.20
C ASP A 64 7.73 10.03 14.30
N HIS A 65 6.86 9.44 13.47
CA HIS A 65 7.17 8.36 12.51
C HIS A 65 6.62 8.67 11.10
N VAL A 66 6.55 9.95 10.74
CA VAL A 66 5.89 10.45 9.50
C VAL A 66 6.45 9.82 8.22
N GLY A 67 7.67 9.29 8.24
CA GLY A 67 8.29 8.62 7.10
C GLY A 67 7.71 7.23 6.84
N GLU A 68 7.86 6.29 7.78
CA GLU A 68 7.76 4.86 7.47
C GLU A 68 6.39 4.41 6.95
N PHE A 69 5.29 4.82 7.60
CA PHE A 69 3.96 4.39 7.17
C PHE A 69 3.45 5.19 5.96
N SER A 70 3.76 6.47 5.87
CA SER A 70 3.37 7.26 4.69
C SER A 70 4.12 6.81 3.44
N GLU A 71 5.43 6.56 3.55
CA GLU A 71 6.27 6.05 2.47
C GLU A 71 5.83 4.64 2.04
N TYR A 72 5.44 3.79 3.00
CA TYR A 72 4.83 2.50 2.68
C TYR A 72 3.55 2.68 1.85
N LEU A 73 2.65 3.58 2.26
CA LEU A 73 1.43 3.89 1.50
C LEU A 73 1.73 4.49 0.13
N ASP A 74 2.80 5.29 -0.01
CA ASP A 74 3.28 5.81 -1.29
C ASP A 74 3.73 4.70 -2.25
N GLY A 75 4.27 3.59 -1.74
CA GLY A 75 4.56 2.39 -2.53
C GLY A 75 3.31 1.60 -2.91
N VAL A 76 2.28 1.59 -2.06
CA VAL A 76 1.03 0.83 -2.28
C VAL A 76 0.09 1.51 -3.28
N LEU A 77 -0.02 2.85 -3.24
CA LEU A 77 -0.94 3.61 -4.09
C LEU A 77 -0.76 3.36 -5.60
N PRO A 78 0.48 3.36 -6.17
CA PRO A 78 0.72 3.03 -7.57
C PRO A 78 0.27 1.62 -7.94
N ILE A 79 0.35 0.67 -7.02
CA ILE A 79 -0.13 -0.69 -7.23
C ILE A 79 -1.65 -0.64 -7.37
N ILE A 80 -2.38 0.02 -6.44
CA ILE A 80 -3.83 0.25 -6.51
C ILE A 80 -4.23 0.90 -7.85
N ASP A 81 -3.44 1.86 -8.33
CA ASP A 81 -3.67 2.52 -9.63
C ASP A 81 -3.56 1.56 -10.83
N LYS A 82 -2.70 0.54 -10.76
CA LYS A 82 -2.64 -0.54 -11.76
C LYS A 82 -3.88 -1.43 -11.73
N PHE A 83 -4.48 -1.67 -10.56
CA PHE A 83 -5.79 -2.36 -10.48
C PHE A 83 -6.86 -1.55 -11.21
N ILE A 84 -6.99 -0.25 -10.89
CA ILE A 84 -7.98 0.65 -11.51
C ILE A 84 -7.79 0.69 -13.04
N SER A 85 -6.55 0.85 -13.49
CA SER A 85 -6.21 0.88 -14.92
C SER A 85 -6.58 -0.43 -15.63
N THR A 86 -6.34 -1.57 -14.99
CA THR A 86 -6.69 -2.89 -15.50
C THR A 86 -8.22 -3.05 -15.65
N TYR A 87 -9.01 -2.55 -14.69
CA TYR A 87 -10.48 -2.52 -14.81
C TYR A 87 -11.00 -1.62 -15.94
N GLN A 88 -10.25 -0.59 -16.29
CA GLN A 88 -10.58 0.32 -17.40
C GLN A 88 -10.16 -0.23 -18.77
N GLY A 89 -9.59 -1.45 -18.82
CA GLY A 89 -9.11 -2.09 -20.04
C GLY A 89 -7.67 -1.79 -20.41
N ASN A 90 -6.94 -1.01 -19.59
CA ASN A 90 -5.53 -0.68 -19.79
C ASN A 90 -4.64 -1.67 -19.01
N VAL A 91 -4.55 -2.89 -19.51
CA VAL A 91 -3.77 -3.97 -18.87
C VAL A 91 -2.30 -3.83 -19.19
N ASP A 92 -1.46 -3.71 -18.15
CA ASP A 92 0.00 -3.67 -18.25
C ASP A 92 0.57 -5.04 -17.90
N ASN A 93 0.76 -5.90 -18.90
CA ASN A 93 1.21 -7.28 -18.69
C ASN A 93 2.61 -7.35 -18.09
N ASP A 94 3.53 -6.46 -18.52
CA ASP A 94 4.89 -6.41 -18.01
C ASP A 94 4.89 -6.12 -16.51
N PHE A 95 4.06 -5.17 -16.05
CA PHE A 95 3.91 -4.92 -14.62
C PHE A 95 3.42 -6.16 -13.85
N TRP A 96 2.39 -6.84 -14.34
CA TRP A 96 1.80 -8.00 -13.65
C TRP A 96 2.72 -9.22 -13.61
N ASP A 97 3.52 -9.42 -14.67
CA ASP A 97 4.51 -10.49 -14.76
C ASP A 97 5.70 -10.28 -13.79
N HIS A 98 5.97 -9.03 -13.40
CA HIS A 98 7.11 -8.67 -12.54
C HIS A 98 6.73 -8.07 -11.16
N ILE A 99 5.45 -8.00 -10.81
CA ILE A 99 4.96 -7.36 -9.56
C ILE A 99 5.61 -7.91 -8.27
N PHE A 100 6.07 -9.18 -8.29
CA PHE A 100 6.77 -9.83 -7.17
C PHE A 100 8.24 -10.18 -7.47
N ASP A 101 8.80 -9.64 -8.55
CA ASP A 101 10.16 -9.94 -8.96
C ASP A 101 11.18 -9.17 -8.11
N TYR A 102 11.83 -9.88 -7.19
CA TYR A 102 12.88 -9.33 -6.33
C TYR A 102 14.14 -8.91 -7.09
N THR A 103 14.32 -9.36 -8.34
CA THR A 103 15.50 -9.07 -9.16
C THR A 103 15.41 -7.73 -9.90
N HIS A 104 14.21 -7.15 -10.00
CA HIS A 104 13.93 -5.89 -10.69
C HIS A 104 13.67 -4.69 -9.77
N VAL A 105 13.84 -4.84 -8.45
CA VAL A 105 13.94 -3.69 -7.54
C VAL A 105 15.24 -2.94 -7.89
N GLN A 106 15.13 -1.84 -8.65
CA GLN A 106 16.27 -0.96 -8.87
C GLN A 106 16.74 -0.44 -7.51
N LYS A 107 17.86 -0.97 -7.02
CA LYS A 107 18.59 -0.33 -5.94
C LYS A 107 19.00 1.06 -6.43
N PRO A 108 18.74 2.16 -5.68
CA PRO A 108 19.41 3.41 -5.98
C PRO A 108 20.91 3.13 -5.99
N GLY A 109 21.53 3.35 -7.15
CA GLY A 109 22.96 3.08 -7.34
C GLY A 109 23.79 3.86 -6.32
N PRO A 110 24.97 3.35 -5.93
CA PRO A 110 25.84 4.08 -5.02
C PRO A 110 26.17 5.42 -5.65
N SER A 111 25.88 6.50 -4.92
CA SER A 111 26.39 7.83 -5.26
C SER A 111 27.91 7.74 -5.19
N GLY A 112 28.55 7.73 -6.36
CA GLY A 112 30.00 7.91 -6.50
C GLY A 112 30.42 9.34 -6.23
#